data_AF-A0A3P7MKT1-F1
#
_entry.id   AF-A0A3P7MKT1-F1
#
_cell.length_a   1.000
_cell.length_b   1.000
_cell.length_c   1.000
_cell.angle_alpha   90.00
_cell.angle_beta   90.00
_cell.angle_gamma   90.00
#
_symmetry.space_group_name_H-M   'P 1'
#
loop_
_entity.id
_entity.type
_entity.pdbx_description
1 polymer ?
#
loop_
_entity_poly.entity_id
_entity_poly.type
_entity_poly.pdbx_seq_one_letter_code
_entity_poly.pdbx_strand_id
1 'polypeptide(L)' 'MDERWIAAVVIFVMSLLGLLLNMTVAIFASKVTSLKNAFGRLCVSQAAGETVFCCTYLFYYSPMVFL' A
#
# COMPACT_ATOMS: atom_id res chain seq x y z
N MET A 1 18.46 -20.79 -4.12
CA MET A 1 17.45 -19.71 -4.18
C MET A 1 18.13 -18.47 -3.68
N ASP A 2 18.42 -17.53 -4.57
CA ASP A 2 19.21 -16.36 -4.22
C ASP A 2 18.46 -15.46 -3.23
N GLU A 3 19.19 -14.85 -2.30
CA GLU A 3 18.64 -13.94 -1.29
C GLU A 3 17.84 -12.79 -1.92
N ARG A 4 18.26 -12.36 -3.12
CA ARG A 4 17.58 -11.34 -3.94
C ARG A 4 16.17 -11.77 -4.36
N TRP A 5 16.01 -13.04 -4.76
CA TRP A 5 14.72 -13.60 -5.15
C TRP A 5 13.76 -13.64 -3.96
N ILE A 6 14.26 -14.03 -2.78
CA ILE A 6 13.45 -14.06 -1.55
C ILE A 6 13.00 -12.64 -1.20
N ALA A 7 13.91 -11.66 -1.25
CA ALA A 7 13.60 -10.26 -0.99
C ALA A 7 12.55 -9.73 -1.98
N ALA A 8 12.69 -10.01 -3.28
CA ALA A 8 11.75 -9.58 -4.31
C ALA A 8 10.32 -10.11 -4.06
N VAL A 9 10.19 -11.39 -3.70
CA VAL A 9 8.90 -12.03 -3.38
C VAL A 9 8.29 -11.42 -2.11
N VAL A 10 9.07 -11.25 -1.04
CA VAL A 10 8.57 -10.64 0.20
C VAL A 10 8.06 -9.23 -0.04
N ILE A 11 8.83 -8.42 -0.76
CA ILE A 11 8.46 -7.04 -1.09
C ILE A 11 7.22 -7.01 -1.99
N PHE A 12 7.12 -7.92 -2.96
CA PHE A 12 5.94 -8.05 -3.82
C PHE A 12 4.68 -8.34 -3.00
N VAL A 13 4.73 -9.35 -2.14
CA VAL A 13 3.57 -9.77 -1.31
C VAL A 13 3.18 -8.67 -0.33
N MET A 14 4.16 -8.06 0.36
CA MET A 14 3.90 -6.96 1.31
C MET A 14 3.29 -5.75 0.62
N SER A 15 3.80 -5.37 -0.56
CA SER A 15 3.29 -4.22 -1.31
C SER A 15 1.90 -4.49 -1.90
N LEU A 16 1.63 -5.73 -2.35
CA LEU A 16 0.31 -6.12 -2.83
C LEU A 16 -0.75 -6.05 -1.72
N LEU A 17 -0.44 -6.63 -0.55
CA LEU A 17 -1.33 -6.58 0.61
C LEU A 17 -1.49 -5.14 1.11
N GLY A 18 -0.40 -4.40 1.22
CA GLY A 18 -0.42 -2.99 1.60
C GLY A 18 -1.28 -2.15 0.66
N LEU A 19 -1.22 -2.40 -0.65
CA LEU A 19 -2.05 -1.72 -1.63
C LEU A 19 -3.55 -1.96 -1.38
N LEU A 20 -3.96 -3.23 -1.28
CA LEU A 20 -5.37 -3.61 -1.10
C LEU A 20 -5.95 -3.10 0.22
N LEU A 21 -5.19 -3.25 1.32
CA LEU A 21 -5.62 -2.84 2.65
C LEU A 21 -5.74 -1.31 2.75
N ASN A 22 -4.72 -0.56 2.29
CA ASN A 22 -4.77 0.90 2.34
C ASN A 22 -5.85 1.47 1.42
N MET A 23 -6.07 0.87 0.25
CA MET A 23 -7.18 1.27 -0.62
C MET A 23 -8.53 1.05 0.07
N THR A 24 -8.71 -0.08 0.76
CA THR A 24 -9.91 -0.38 1.54
C THR A 24 -10.12 0.64 2.66
N VAL A 25 -9.07 0.97 3.41
CA VAL A 25 -9.10 1.98 4.48
C VAL A 25 -9.46 3.36 3.92
N ALA A 26 -8.83 3.77 2.82
CA ALA A 26 -9.10 5.07 2.18
C ALA A 26 -10.57 5.18 1.75
N ILE A 27 -11.13 4.12 1.14
CA ILE A 27 -12.54 4.08 0.73
C ILE A 27 -13.45 4.11 1.96
N PHE A 28 -13.20 3.26 2.95
CA PHE A 28 -14.02 3.15 4.16
C PHE A 28 -14.05 4.47 4.94
N ALA A 29 -12.87 5.04 5.23
CA ALA A 29 -12.75 6.30 5.96
C ALA A 29 -13.35 7.48 5.19
N SER A 30 -13.41 7.42 3.86
CA SER A 30 -14.10 8.42 3.03
C SER A 30 -15.63 8.28 3.03
N LYS A 31 -16.16 7.09 3.32
CA LYS A 31 -17.61 6.81 3.25
C LYS A 31 -18.31 6.87 4.61
N VAL A 32 -17.60 6.57 5.70
CA VAL A 32 -18.20 6.56 7.04
C VAL A 32 -18.37 7.98 7.56
N THR A 33 -19.62 8.37 7.80
CA THR A 33 -19.99 9.72 8.30
C THR A 33 -19.31 10.07 9.62
N SER A 34 -19.11 9.11 10.53
CA SER A 34 -18.40 9.31 11.80
C SER A 34 -16.93 9.74 11.61
N LEU A 35 -16.31 9.38 10.48
CA LEU A 35 -14.94 9.74 10.13
C LEU A 35 -14.84 11.04 9.31
N LYS A 36 -15.92 11.80 9.08
CA LYS A 36 -15.88 13.10 8.39
C LYS A 36 -15.33 14.24 9.25
N ASN A 37 -14.32 13.94 10.06
CA ASN A 37 -13.61 14.83 10.96
C ASN A 37 -12.12 14.92 10.56
N ALA A 38 -11.36 15.78 11.23
CA ALA A 38 -9.93 15.96 10.95
C ALA A 38 -9.14 14.64 11.02
N PHE A 39 -9.47 13.77 11.99
CA PHE A 39 -8.84 12.46 12.12
C PHE A 39 -9.10 11.53 10.93
N GLY A 40 -10.35 11.44 10.44
CA GLY A 40 -10.64 10.58 9.30
C GLY A 40 -10.04 11.12 8.00
N ARG A 41 -9.96 12.45 7.83
CA ARG A 41 -9.21 13.06 6.72
C ARG A 41 -7.71 12.73 6.78
N LEU A 42 -7.11 12.75 7.98
CA LEU A 42 -5.73 12.35 8.19
C LEU A 42 -5.54 10.87 7.81
N CYS A 43 -6.46 10.00 8.26
CA CYS A 43 -6.43 8.57 7.98
C CYS A 43 -6.53 8.27 6.47
N VAL A 44 -7.43 8.96 5.75
CA VAL A 44 -7.54 8.86 4.29
C VAL A 44 -6.24 9.34 3.61
N SER A 45 -5.67 10.45 4.04
CA SER A 45 -4.42 10.97 3.47
C SER A 45 -3.24 10.01 3.68
N GLN A 46 -3.14 9.42 4.87
CA GLN A 46 -2.10 8.44 5.18
C GLN A 46 -2.28 7.17 4.34
N ALA A 47 -3.50 6.64 4.29
CA ALA A 47 -3.81 5.46 3.48
C ALA A 47 -3.55 5.71 1.99
N ALA A 48 -3.91 6.88 1.46
CA ALA A 48 -3.62 7.25 0.07
C ALA A 48 -2.10 7.32 -0.21
N GLY A 49 -1.32 7.88 0.71
CA GLY A 49 0.14 7.91 0.62
C GLY A 49 0.74 6.50 0.57
N GLU A 50 0.30 5.62 1.47
CA GLU A 50 0.73 4.22 1.52
C GLU A 50 0.30 3.43 0.27
N THR A 51 -0.88 3.70 -0.29
CA THR A 51 -1.32 3.12 -1.56
C THR A 51 -0.36 3.49 -2.70
N VAL A 52 0.04 4.76 -2.82
CA VAL A 52 0.99 5.21 -3.86
C VAL A 52 2.37 4.60 -3.65
N PHE A 53 2.83 4.54 -2.39
CA PHE A 53 4.10 3.90 -2.04
C PHE A 53 4.10 2.41 -2.40
N CYS A 54 3.06 1.67 -2.00
CA CYS A 54 2.88 0.26 -2.33
C CYS A 54 2.77 0.02 -3.84
N CYS A 55 2.08 0.88 -4.59
CA CYS A 55 2.07 0.82 -6.07
C CYS A 55 3.48 0.93 -6.65
N THR A 56 4.28 1.89 -6.16
CA THR A 56 5.65 2.10 -6.64
C THR A 56 6.51 0.87 -6.35
N TYR A 57 6.40 0.28 -5.15
CA TYR A 57 7.16 -0.91 -4.81
C TYR A 57 6.70 -2.15 -5.59
N LEU A 58 5.40 -2.28 -5.84
CA LEU A 58 4.83 -3.43 -6.55
C LEU A 58 5.18 -3.41 -8.04
N PHE A 59 5.05 -2.26 -8.71
CA PHE A 59 5.18 -2.15 -10.16
C PHE A 59 6.56 -1.70 -10.65
N TYR A 60 7.37 -1.08 -9.80
CA TYR A 60 8.71 -0.60 -10.19
C TYR A 60 9.83 -1.33 -9.45
N TYR A 61 9.82 -1.31 -8.11
CA TYR A 61 10.93 -1.85 -7.33
C TYR A 61 11.01 -3.39 -7.40
N SER A 62 9.90 -4.08 -7.12
CA SER A 62 9.86 -5.54 -7.13
C SER A 62 10.32 -6.16 -8.47
N PRO A 63 9.80 -5.76 -9.64
CA PRO A 63 10.28 -6.30 -10.92
C PRO A 63 11.74 -5.95 -11.22
N MET A 64 12.24 -4.79 -10.76
CA MET A 64 13.66 -4.45 -10.88
C MET A 64 14.56 -5.39 -10.08
N VAL A 65 14.09 -5.94 -8.96
CA VAL A 65 14.86 -6.90 -8.14
C VAL A 65 14.77 -8.33 -8.69
N PHE A 66 13.66 -8.66 -9.38
CA PHE A 66 13.50 -9.94 -10.08
C PHE A 66 14.36 -10.07 -11.34
N LEU A 67 14.76 -8.94 -11.96
CA LEU A 67 15.62 -8.87 -13.13
C LEU A 67 17.12 -8.87 -12.74
#